data_AF-A0A2N9X6P0-F1
#
_entry.id   AF-A0A2N9X6P0-F1
#
_cell.length_a   1.000
_cell.length_b   1.000
_cell.length_c   1.000
_cell.angle_alpha   90.00
_cell.angle_beta   90.00
_cell.angle_gamma   90.00
#
_symmetry.space_group_name_H-M   'P 1'
#
loop_
_entity.id
_entity.type
_entity.pdbx_description
1 polymer ?
#
loop_
_entity_poly.entity_id
_entity_poly.type
_entity_poly.pdbx_seq_one_letter_code
_entity_poly.pdbx_strand_id
1 'polypeptide(L)'
;MEVKNVMQYRLCKKRLLIVTGISLLLGGCSISDWYNGYYAGRAAIIEAQKDRAAYYGAESVQMKELRRNNDAYCTDLARKPENRLQEKGFPNGVFNDGMYSICMEKRGTPTFETYQSNQSKKEKAERRARGEIVL
;
A
#
# COMPACT_ATOMS: atom_id res chain seq x y z
N MET A 1 -9.32 2.21 68.31
CA MET A 1 -8.20 2.48 67.39
C MET A 1 -8.25 1.50 66.23
N GLU A 2 -8.30 2.04 65.01
CA GLU A 2 -7.75 1.51 63.75
C GLU A 2 -7.72 -0.01 63.49
N VAL A 3 -8.83 -0.60 63.04
CA VAL A 3 -8.79 -1.94 62.40
C VAL A 3 -9.45 -1.95 61.02
N LYS A 4 -10.38 -1.02 60.74
CA LYS A 4 -11.10 -0.97 59.46
C LYS A 4 -10.26 -0.44 58.28
N ASN A 5 -9.25 0.40 58.55
CA ASN A 5 -8.44 1.03 57.48
C ASN A 5 -7.37 0.10 56.87
N VAL A 6 -6.83 -0.88 57.61
CA VAL A 6 -5.70 -1.70 57.13
C VAL A 6 -6.14 -2.74 56.08
N MET A 7 -7.31 -3.36 56.28
CA MET A 7 -7.83 -4.36 55.34
C MET A 7 -8.30 -3.72 54.02
N GLN A 8 -8.97 -2.57 54.10
CA GLN A 8 -9.38 -1.78 52.94
C GLN A 8 -8.17 -1.23 52.17
N TYR A 9 -7.13 -0.75 52.85
CA TYR A 9 -5.89 -0.29 52.24
C TYR A 9 -5.13 -1.41 51.51
N ARG A 10 -5.07 -2.62 52.08
CA ARG A 10 -4.45 -3.80 51.43
C ARG A 10 -5.22 -4.26 50.19
N LEU A 11 -6.56 -4.23 50.21
CA LEU A 11 -7.40 -4.54 49.06
C LEU A 11 -7.27 -3.49 47.95
N CYS A 12 -7.24 -2.19 48.29
CA CYS A 12 -7.00 -1.11 47.34
C CYS A 12 -5.61 -1.19 46.70
N LYS A 13 -4.55 -1.51 47.48
CA LYS A 13 -3.20 -1.71 46.94
C LYS A 13 -3.12 -2.87 45.95
N LYS A 14 -3.75 -4.01 46.25
CA LYS A 14 -3.79 -5.16 45.33
C LYS A 14 -4.55 -4.85 44.05
N ARG A 15 -5.71 -4.17 44.14
CA ARG A 15 -6.49 -3.75 42.97
C ARG A 15 -5.73 -2.73 42.12
N LEU A 16 -5.04 -1.78 42.73
CA LEU A 16 -4.21 -0.82 42.02
C LEU A 16 -3.09 -1.51 41.25
N LEU A 17 -2.37 -2.45 41.86
CA LEU A 17 -1.32 -3.23 41.18
C LEU A 17 -1.86 -4.06 40.01
N ILE A 18 -3.04 -4.66 40.14
CA ILE A 18 -3.67 -5.43 39.06
C ILE A 18 -4.06 -4.49 37.91
N VAL A 19 -4.67 -3.34 38.19
CA VAL A 19 -5.04 -2.35 37.16
C VAL A 19 -3.80 -1.80 36.47
N THR A 20 -2.76 -1.42 37.21
CA THR A 20 -1.49 -0.95 36.63
C THR A 20 -0.83 -2.04 35.79
N GLY A 21 -0.83 -3.30 36.23
CA GLY A 21 -0.32 -4.43 35.47
C GLY A 21 -1.06 -4.65 34.15
N ILE A 22 -2.40 -4.62 34.17
CA ILE A 22 -3.22 -4.74 32.97
C ILE A 22 -3.01 -3.55 32.03
N SER A 23 -2.94 -2.32 32.55
CA SER A 23 -2.70 -1.12 31.75
C SER A 23 -1.33 -1.14 31.06
N LEU A 24 -0.28 -1.64 31.73
CA LEU A 24 1.05 -1.78 31.12
C LEU A 24 1.08 -2.86 30.04
N LEU A 25 0.37 -3.99 30.25
CA LEU A 25 0.28 -5.06 29.25
C LEU A 25 -0.49 -4.61 27.99
N LEU A 26 -1.65 -3.96 28.17
CA LEU A 26 -2.44 -3.45 27.05
C LEU A 26 -1.74 -2.28 26.33
N GLY A 27 -1.10 -1.38 27.08
CA GLY A 27 -0.30 -0.30 26.53
C GLY A 27 0.91 -0.83 25.74
N GLY A 28 1.60 -1.84 26.27
CA GLY A 28 2.74 -2.50 25.62
C GLY A 28 2.38 -3.13 24.26
N CYS A 29 1.25 -3.85 24.18
CA CYS A 29 0.77 -4.42 22.92
C CYS A 29 0.40 -3.33 21.90
N SER A 30 -0.28 -2.25 22.34
CA SER A 30 -0.66 -1.16 21.45
C SER A 30 0.54 -0.39 20.87
N ILE A 31 1.61 -0.22 21.66
CA ILE A 31 2.83 0.48 21.23
C ILE A 31 3.67 -0.42 20.33
N SER A 32 3.76 -1.73 20.62
CA SER A 32 4.48 -2.67 19.76
C SER A 32 3.80 -2.83 18.40
N ASP A 33 2.47 -2.90 18.36
CA ASP A 33 1.72 -3.03 17.11
C ASP A 33 1.82 -1.77 16.25
N TRP A 34 1.76 -0.59 16.89
CA TRP A 34 1.98 0.69 16.20
C TRP A 34 3.42 0.82 15.68
N TYR A 35 4.42 0.47 16.50
CA TYR A 35 5.82 0.51 16.11
C TYR A 35 6.10 -0.49 14.97
N ASN A 36 5.71 -1.75 15.12
CA ASN A 36 5.87 -2.77 14.10
C ASN A 36 5.12 -2.42 12.82
N GLY A 37 3.89 -1.93 12.91
CA GLY A 37 3.10 -1.47 11.75
C GLY A 37 3.74 -0.28 11.04
N TYR A 38 4.26 0.71 11.78
CA TYR A 38 4.92 1.87 11.20
C TYR A 38 6.21 1.50 10.46
N TYR A 39 7.06 0.66 11.05
CA TYR A 39 8.29 0.22 10.41
C TYR A 39 8.03 -0.79 9.29
N ALA A 40 7.07 -1.70 9.43
CA ALA A 40 6.64 -2.60 8.35
C ALA A 40 6.10 -1.80 7.16
N GLY A 41 5.28 -0.77 7.41
CA GLY A 41 4.79 0.13 6.37
C GLY A 41 5.94 0.88 5.68
N ARG A 42 6.90 1.41 6.45
CA ARG A 42 8.10 2.05 5.85
C ARG A 42 8.94 1.06 5.04
N ALA A 43 9.16 -0.15 5.55
CA ALA A 43 9.92 -1.18 4.84
C ALA A 43 9.23 -1.53 3.51
N ALA A 44 7.91 -1.74 3.53
CA ALA A 44 7.13 -2.01 2.32
C ALA A 44 7.19 -0.86 1.30
N ILE A 45 7.15 0.41 1.75
CA ILE A 45 7.33 1.57 0.86
C ILE A 45 8.72 1.59 0.24
N ILE A 46 9.77 1.33 1.03
CA ILE A 46 11.16 1.30 0.55
C ILE A 46 11.33 0.18 -0.48
N GLU A 47 10.78 -0.99 -0.21
CA GLU A 47 10.81 -2.14 -1.12
C GLU A 47 10.10 -1.82 -2.44
N ALA A 48 8.87 -1.30 -2.38
CA ALA A 48 8.13 -0.89 -3.58
C ALA A 48 8.88 0.17 -4.41
N GLN A 49 9.59 1.10 -3.77
CA GLN A 49 10.44 2.08 -4.46
C GLN A 49 11.64 1.42 -5.14
N LYS A 50 12.29 0.45 -4.48
CA LYS A 50 13.40 -0.31 -5.05
C LYS A 50 12.95 -1.13 -6.27
N ASP A 51 11.82 -1.81 -6.16
CA ASP A 51 11.27 -2.62 -7.26
C ASP A 51 10.88 -1.75 -8.45
N ARG A 52 10.29 -0.58 -8.19
CA ARG A 52 10.00 0.41 -9.22
C ARG A 52 11.27 0.91 -9.92
N ALA A 53 12.31 1.20 -9.15
CA ALA A 53 13.60 1.64 -9.68
C ALA A 53 14.27 0.52 -10.49
N ALA A 54 14.23 -0.72 -10.01
CA ALA A 54 14.77 -1.88 -10.72
C ALA A 54 14.03 -2.13 -12.04
N TYR A 55 12.69 -2.02 -12.05
CA TYR A 55 11.85 -2.18 -13.24
C TYR A 55 12.25 -1.21 -14.35
N TYR A 56 12.27 0.11 -14.09
CA TYR A 56 12.67 1.10 -15.08
C TYR A 56 14.19 1.10 -15.35
N GLY A 57 14.98 0.67 -14.37
CA GLY A 57 16.44 0.53 -14.47
C GLY A 57 16.86 -0.58 -15.43
N ALA A 58 16.10 -1.68 -15.49
CA ALA A 58 16.33 -2.82 -16.36
C ALA A 58 15.98 -2.56 -17.85
N GLU A 59 15.34 -1.43 -18.17
CA GLU A 59 14.99 -1.10 -19.54
C GLU A 59 16.22 -0.77 -20.39
N SER A 60 16.27 -1.33 -21.61
CA SER A 60 17.26 -0.94 -22.62
C SER A 60 17.09 0.52 -23.05
N VAL A 61 18.11 1.09 -23.67
CA VAL A 61 18.05 2.48 -24.21
C VAL A 61 16.88 2.63 -25.21
N GLN A 62 16.68 1.64 -26.07
CA GLN A 62 15.56 1.61 -27.03
C GLN A 62 14.21 1.58 -26.33
N MET A 63 14.08 0.79 -25.25
CA MET A 63 12.84 0.72 -24.46
C MET A 63 12.54 2.03 -23.73
N LYS A 64 13.56 2.71 -23.21
CA LYS A 64 13.40 4.03 -22.56
C LYS A 64 12.93 5.09 -23.55
N GLU A 65 13.47 5.08 -24.77
CA GLU A 65 13.02 5.98 -25.83
C GLU A 65 11.58 5.68 -26.27
N LEU A 66 11.24 4.41 -26.47
CA LEU A 66 9.87 3.99 -26.76
C LEU A 66 8.92 4.45 -25.66
N ARG A 67 9.29 4.24 -24.39
CA ARG A 67 8.49 4.68 -23.23
C ARG A 67 8.28 6.18 -23.23
N ARG A 68 9.31 6.99 -23.49
CA ARG A 68 9.19 8.45 -23.56
C ARG A 68 8.20 8.89 -24.63
N ASN A 69 8.26 8.28 -25.82
CA ASN A 69 7.35 8.59 -26.92
C ASN A 69 5.91 8.16 -26.60
N ASN A 70 5.75 6.97 -26.01
CA ASN A 70 4.46 6.46 -25.57
C ASN A 70 3.87 7.31 -24.44
N ASP A 71 4.68 7.72 -23.47
CA ASP A 71 4.28 8.55 -22.34
C ASP A 71 3.73 9.89 -22.80
N ALA A 72 4.42 10.57 -23.71
CA ALA A 72 3.95 11.82 -24.30
C ALA A 72 2.58 11.64 -24.99
N TYR A 73 2.47 10.62 -25.84
CA TYR A 73 1.23 10.34 -26.57
C TYR A 73 0.07 9.96 -25.63
N CYS A 74 0.30 9.02 -24.71
CA CYS A 74 -0.72 8.53 -23.79
C CYS A 74 -1.15 9.61 -22.78
N THR A 75 -0.22 10.47 -22.36
CA THR A 75 -0.52 11.63 -21.52
C THR A 75 -1.39 12.64 -22.25
N ASP A 76 -1.05 12.98 -23.50
CA ASP A 76 -1.87 13.89 -24.30
C ASP A 76 -3.28 13.34 -24.49
N LEU A 77 -3.39 12.06 -24.84
CA LEU A 77 -4.66 11.37 -24.99
C LEU A 77 -5.51 11.42 -23.72
N ALA A 78 -4.92 11.12 -22.56
CA ALA A 78 -5.63 11.13 -21.27
C ALA A 78 -5.92 12.55 -20.74
N ARG A 79 -5.29 13.59 -21.28
CA ARG A 79 -5.53 15.00 -20.94
C ARG A 79 -6.58 15.68 -21.81
N LYS A 80 -6.98 15.07 -22.93
CA LYS A 80 -8.01 15.64 -23.81
C LYS A 80 -9.31 15.87 -23.03
N PRO A 81 -10.00 17.01 -23.20
CA PRO A 81 -11.22 17.32 -22.44
C PRO A 81 -12.28 16.22 -22.48
N GLU A 82 -12.45 15.56 -23.64
CA GLU A 82 -13.39 14.47 -23.84
C GLU A 82 -13.03 13.16 -23.11
N ASN A 83 -11.76 12.99 -22.75
CA ASN A 83 -11.25 11.78 -22.10
C ASN A 83 -11.06 11.94 -20.59
N ARG A 84 -11.14 13.16 -20.06
CA ARG A 84 -11.00 13.42 -18.62
C ARG A 84 -12.17 12.82 -17.84
N LEU A 85 -11.88 12.38 -16.62
CA LEU A 85 -12.91 11.87 -15.71
C LEU A 85 -13.62 13.04 -15.05
N GLN A 86 -14.95 13.03 -15.07
CA GLN A 86 -15.76 14.07 -14.45
C GLN A 86 -15.92 13.75 -12.96
N GLU A 87 -15.22 14.50 -12.11
CA GLU A 87 -15.26 14.34 -10.66
C GLU A 87 -15.86 15.57 -9.98
N LYS A 88 -16.62 15.35 -8.90
CA LYS A 88 -17.25 16.42 -8.13
C LYS A 88 -16.16 17.33 -7.57
N GLY A 89 -16.23 18.62 -7.89
CA GLY A 89 -15.25 19.63 -7.46
C GLY A 89 -14.19 19.97 -8.52
N PHE A 90 -14.17 19.28 -9.66
CA PHE A 90 -13.23 19.51 -10.76
C PHE A 90 -13.98 19.89 -12.04
N PRO A 91 -14.26 21.18 -12.30
CA PRO A 91 -15.08 21.61 -13.44
C PRO A 91 -14.46 21.28 -14.80
N ASN A 92 -13.13 21.10 -14.85
CA ASN A 92 -12.39 20.73 -16.06
C ASN A 92 -12.06 19.23 -16.13
N GLY A 93 -12.67 18.41 -15.28
CA GLY A 93 -12.35 17.01 -15.07
C GLY A 93 -10.95 16.76 -14.49
N VAL A 94 -10.68 15.50 -14.16
CA VAL A 94 -9.37 15.02 -13.72
C VAL A 94 -8.71 14.17 -14.80
N PHE A 95 -7.40 13.99 -14.68
CA PHE A 95 -6.62 13.14 -15.57
C PHE A 95 -7.15 11.70 -15.56
N ASN A 96 -7.29 11.10 -16.74
CA ASN A 96 -7.77 9.73 -16.86
C ASN A 96 -6.61 8.73 -16.74
N ASP A 97 -6.23 8.43 -15.50
CA ASP A 97 -5.11 7.54 -15.17
C ASP A 97 -5.31 6.11 -15.71
N GLY A 98 -6.54 5.61 -15.68
CA GLY A 98 -6.89 4.31 -16.25
C GLY A 98 -6.65 4.25 -17.76
N MET A 99 -7.07 5.28 -18.50
CA MET A 99 -6.80 5.38 -19.94
C MET A 99 -5.30 5.47 -20.23
N TYR A 100 -4.56 6.26 -19.45
CA TYR A 100 -3.11 6.37 -19.58
C TYR A 100 -2.43 5.01 -19.40
N SER A 101 -2.74 4.30 -18.31
CA SER A 101 -2.11 3.02 -17.99
C SER A 101 -2.42 1.93 -19.04
N ILE A 102 -3.66 1.87 -19.54
CA ILE A 102 -4.05 0.96 -20.62
C ILE A 102 -3.34 1.32 -21.93
N CYS A 103 -3.21 2.61 -22.24
CA CYS A 103 -2.49 3.08 -23.43
C CYS A 103 -1.01 2.67 -23.37
N MET A 104 -0.34 2.90 -22.24
CA MET A 104 1.05 2.53 -22.02
C MET A 104 1.28 1.02 -22.16
N GLU A 105 0.39 0.22 -21.58
CA GLU A 105 0.41 -1.25 -21.70
C GLU A 105 0.26 -1.72 -23.15
N LYS A 106 -0.77 -1.25 -23.86
CA LYS A 106 -1.04 -1.64 -25.25
C LYS A 106 0.08 -1.25 -26.21
N ARG A 107 0.84 -0.20 -25.89
CA ARG A 107 1.99 0.26 -26.68
C ARG A 107 3.31 -0.40 -26.28
N GLY A 108 3.26 -1.42 -25.43
CA GLY A 108 4.42 -2.25 -25.07
C GLY A 108 5.30 -1.67 -23.97
N THR A 109 4.88 -0.60 -23.30
CA THR A 109 5.62 0.04 -22.20
C THR A 109 4.73 0.20 -20.97
N PRO A 110 4.22 -0.89 -20.38
CA PRO A 110 3.31 -0.81 -19.23
C PRO A 110 3.93 0.00 -18.10
N THR A 111 3.09 0.61 -17.25
CA THR A 111 3.55 1.19 -16.00
C THR A 111 4.02 0.09 -15.05
N PHE A 112 4.82 0.44 -14.06
CA PHE A 112 5.26 -0.51 -13.04
C PHE A 112 4.09 -1.21 -12.32
N GLU A 113 3.04 -0.45 -12.02
CA GLU A 113 1.84 -0.91 -11.34
C GLU A 113 1.06 -1.90 -12.24
N THR A 114 0.90 -1.58 -13.53
CA THR A 114 0.28 -2.49 -14.50
C THR A 114 1.11 -3.75 -14.70
N TYR A 115 2.45 -3.63 -14.78
CA TYR A 115 3.36 -4.76 -14.87
C TYR A 115 3.19 -5.71 -13.67
N GLN A 116 3.21 -5.19 -12.44
CA GLN A 116 3.02 -5.99 -11.22
C GLN A 116 1.65 -6.69 -11.20
N SER A 117 0.58 -5.97 -11.55
CA SER A 117 -0.76 -6.54 -11.65
C SER A 117 -0.80 -7.71 -12.64
N ASN A 118 -0.14 -7.56 -13.79
CA ASN A 118 -0.06 -8.60 -14.80
C ASN A 118 0.77 -9.80 -14.34
N GLN A 119 1.88 -9.59 -13.62
CA GLN A 119 2.65 -10.70 -13.05
C GLN A 119 1.83 -11.48 -12.02
N SER A 120 1.15 -10.78 -11.10
CA SER A 120 0.27 -11.44 -10.13
C SER A 120 -0.83 -12.25 -10.80
N LYS A 121 -1.44 -11.74 -11.88
CA LYS A 121 -2.43 -12.49 -12.67
C LYS A 121 -1.83 -13.75 -13.30
N LYS A 122 -0.62 -13.68 -13.85
CA LYS A 122 0.08 -14.83 -14.44
C LYS A 122 0.36 -15.90 -13.39
N GLU A 123 0.93 -15.51 -12.25
CA GLU A 123 1.20 -16.43 -11.14
C GLU A 123 -0.08 -17.10 -10.62
N LYS A 124 -1.17 -16.35 -10.50
CA LYS A 124 -2.48 -16.91 -10.14
C LYS A 124 -3.00 -17.88 -11.19
N ALA A 125 -2.82 -17.58 -12.48
CA ALA A 125 -3.22 -18.47 -13.57
C ALA A 125 -2.41 -19.76 -13.57
N GLU A 126 -1.09 -19.69 -13.35
CA GLU A 126 -0.21 -20.86 -13.25
C GLU A 126 -0.57 -21.75 -12.05
N ARG A 127 -0.86 -21.16 -10.88
CA ARG A 127 -1.34 -21.89 -9.71
C ARG A 127 -2.65 -22.62 -9.99
N ARG A 128 -3.61 -21.95 -10.64
CA ARG A 128 -4.88 -22.57 -11.07
C ARG A 128 -4.64 -23.71 -12.06
N ALA A 129 -3.70 -23.56 -13.00
CA ALA A 129 -3.33 -24.61 -13.94
C ALA A 129 -2.71 -25.84 -13.26
N ARG A 130 -2.04 -25.64 -12.12
CA ARG A 130 -1.55 -26.74 -11.24
C ARG A 130 -2.62 -27.34 -10.34
N GLY A 131 -3.86 -26.85 -10.40
CA GLY A 131 -4.97 -27.31 -9.56
C GLY A 131 -4.97 -26.73 -8.14
N GLU A 132 -4.17 -25.70 -7.86
CA GLU A 132 -4.19 -25.01 -6.57
C GLU A 132 -5.45 -24.13 -6.48
N ILE A 133 -6.11 -24.14 -5.31
CA ILE A 133 -7.20 -23.21 -5.02
C ILE A 133 -6.60 -21.83 -4.76
N VAL A 134 -6.85 -20.90 -5.68
CA VAL A 134 -6.40 -19.50 -5.57
C VAL A 134 -7.58 -18.62 -5.17
N LEU A 135 -7.54 -18.09 -3.95
CA LEU A 135 -8.47 -17.06 -3.43
C LEU A 135 -8.19 -15.67 -4.04
#